data_AF-A0A9D0HDQ7-F1
#
_entry.id   AF-A0A9D0HDQ7-F1
#
_cell.length_a   1.000
_cell.length_b   1.000
_cell.length_c   1.000
_cell.angle_alpha   90.00
_cell.angle_beta   90.00
_cell.angle_gamma   90.00
#
_symmetry.space_group_name_H-M   'P 1'
#
loop_
_entity.id
_entity.type
_entity.pdbx_description
1 polymer ?
#
loop_
_entity_poly.entity_id
_entity_poly.type
_entity_poly.pdbx_seq_one_letter_code
_entity_poly.pdbx_strand_id
1 'polypeptide(L)'
;AVRETLYGQGDTKTPMRAALTANVLNIGLDALFILQLGWGARGAALASALAAAAELVPLCATRRGRALLSQVYSGGVRRQALANVREVWRLGLPLGLQLFLSVSVFALLTGAFAMMGKNDVAAHQVALQVIHVSFLPAYALGEAVSVLVGQAVGAGEDDLVTSVARQALFAAALYTGACGVLFAVTARLIAGLFARDPQLIDLIVQLLYVGAAFQVFDGANIVAGSVLRGVGDVSFAAWISVGSAWLITPVITYLLGFRAGLGVVGGWFGFVVELLLAAVVLWWRLERGGWLPAAAAERAKLHAQQPQTTLEPSLPRHLTNNATQ
;
A
#
# COMPACT_ATOMS: atom_id res chain seq x y z
N ALA A 1 -10.70 -9.39 4.60
CA ALA A 1 -10.66 -10.20 5.85
C ALA A 1 -9.92 -11.52 5.65
N VAL A 2 -10.50 -12.52 4.97
CA VAL A 2 -9.85 -13.84 4.76
C VAL A 2 -8.45 -13.70 4.14
N ARG A 3 -8.31 -12.84 3.11
CA ARG A 3 -7.04 -12.53 2.47
C ARG A 3 -5.98 -12.02 3.45
N GLU A 4 -6.32 -11.00 4.24
CA GLU A 4 -5.41 -10.38 5.23
C GLU A 4 -5.01 -11.36 6.33
N THR A 5 -5.93 -12.23 6.77
CA THR A 5 -5.62 -13.29 7.74
C THR A 5 -4.61 -14.30 7.19
N LEU A 6 -4.70 -14.65 5.90
CA LEU A 6 -3.72 -15.55 5.26
C LEU A 6 -2.34 -14.89 5.13
N TYR A 7 -2.28 -13.60 4.78
CA TYR A 7 -1.02 -12.85 4.77
C TYR A 7 -0.35 -12.83 6.15
N GLY A 8 -1.11 -12.58 7.22
CA GLY A 8 -0.59 -12.61 8.59
C GLY A 8 -0.05 -13.98 9.02
N GLN A 9 -0.47 -15.07 8.38
CA GLN A 9 0.02 -16.43 8.61
C GLN A 9 1.17 -16.84 7.67
N GLY A 10 1.67 -15.91 6.84
CA GLY A 10 2.72 -16.17 5.85
C GLY A 10 2.26 -16.91 4.60
N ASP A 11 0.95 -17.09 4.37
CA ASP A 11 0.42 -17.67 3.13
C ASP A 11 0.16 -16.58 2.09
N THR A 12 1.16 -16.33 1.25
CA THR A 12 1.07 -15.37 0.14
C THR A 12 0.55 -16.01 -1.16
N LYS A 13 0.70 -17.33 -1.33
CA LYS A 13 0.37 -18.04 -2.57
C LYS A 13 -1.13 -18.17 -2.78
N THR A 14 -1.88 -18.42 -1.70
CA THR A 14 -3.33 -18.58 -1.78
C THR A 14 -4.02 -17.26 -2.20
N PRO A 15 -3.78 -16.11 -1.54
CA PRO A 15 -4.24 -14.81 -2.01
C PRO A 15 -3.87 -14.49 -3.46
N MET A 16 -2.61 -14.75 -3.85
CA MET A 16 -2.13 -14.44 -5.20
C MET A 16 -2.89 -15.24 -6.27
N ARG A 17 -3.09 -16.54 -6.06
CA ARG A 17 -3.85 -17.39 -6.99
C ARG A 17 -5.31 -16.92 -7.11
N ALA A 18 -5.93 -16.58 -5.98
CA ALA A 18 -7.29 -16.06 -5.96
C ALA A 18 -7.42 -14.78 -6.79
N ALA A 19 -6.53 -13.82 -6.57
CA ALA A 19 -6.49 -12.57 -7.30
C ALA A 19 -6.25 -12.79 -8.80
N LEU A 20 -5.36 -13.72 -9.19
CA LEU A 20 -5.11 -14.03 -10.59
C LEU A 20 -6.35 -14.63 -11.27
N THR A 21 -7.02 -15.58 -10.62
CA THR A 21 -8.26 -16.18 -11.14
C THR A 21 -9.36 -15.13 -11.30
N ALA A 22 -9.51 -14.22 -10.33
CA ALA A 22 -10.47 -13.12 -10.40
C ALA A 22 -10.17 -12.19 -11.57
N ASN A 23 -8.90 -11.81 -11.79
CA ASN A 23 -8.53 -10.93 -12.90
C ASN A 23 -8.73 -11.59 -14.28
N VAL A 24 -8.40 -12.89 -14.43
CA VAL A 24 -8.67 -13.63 -15.68
C VAL A 24 -10.18 -13.69 -15.95
N LEU A 25 -10.98 -13.94 -14.93
CA LEU A 25 -12.44 -13.91 -15.05
C LEU A 25 -12.92 -12.51 -15.43
N ASN A 26 -12.35 -11.45 -14.85
CA ASN A 26 -12.71 -10.07 -15.18
C ASN A 26 -12.51 -9.77 -16.67
N ILE A 27 -11.34 -10.12 -17.22
CA ILE A 27 -11.03 -9.94 -18.65
C ILE A 27 -12.08 -10.66 -19.54
N GLY A 28 -12.44 -11.90 -19.19
CA GLY A 28 -13.45 -12.65 -19.93
C GLY A 28 -14.85 -12.03 -19.84
N LEU A 29 -15.25 -11.56 -18.66
CA LEU A 29 -16.53 -10.90 -18.44
C LEU A 29 -16.59 -9.52 -19.11
N ASP A 30 -15.51 -8.75 -19.09
CA ASP A 30 -15.40 -7.49 -19.81
C ASP A 30 -15.56 -7.71 -21.32
N ALA A 31 -14.85 -8.69 -21.89
CA ALA A 31 -14.99 -9.03 -23.30
C ALA A 31 -16.44 -9.42 -23.66
N LEU A 32 -17.10 -10.21 -22.80
CA LEU A 32 -18.49 -10.61 -23.02
C LEU A 32 -19.46 -9.42 -22.89
N PHE A 33 -19.41 -8.69 -21.78
CA PHE A 33 -20.40 -7.66 -21.46
C PHE A 33 -20.22 -6.40 -22.30
N ILE A 34 -18.98 -6.04 -22.64
CA ILE A 34 -18.68 -4.85 -23.42
C ILE A 34 -18.80 -5.16 -24.92
N LEU A 35 -18.13 -6.20 -25.43
CA LEU A 35 -18.03 -6.44 -26.87
C LEU A 35 -19.23 -7.20 -27.43
N GLN A 36 -19.73 -8.23 -26.73
CA GLN A 36 -20.82 -9.06 -27.24
C GLN A 36 -22.20 -8.52 -26.85
N LEU A 37 -22.38 -8.12 -25.58
CA LEU A 37 -23.68 -7.64 -25.08
C LEU A 37 -23.87 -6.13 -25.25
N GLY A 38 -22.80 -5.38 -25.53
CA GLY A 38 -22.88 -3.94 -25.77
C GLY A 38 -23.29 -3.11 -24.54
N TRP A 39 -23.09 -3.62 -23.32
CA TRP A 39 -23.52 -2.94 -22.09
C TRP A 39 -22.62 -1.76 -21.69
N GLY A 40 -21.53 -1.54 -22.42
CA GLY A 40 -20.61 -0.42 -22.21
C GLY A 40 -20.11 -0.34 -20.77
N ALA A 41 -20.13 0.86 -20.18
CA ALA A 41 -19.65 1.11 -18.82
C ALA A 41 -20.39 0.29 -17.74
N ARG A 42 -21.68 -0.01 -17.94
CA ARG A 42 -22.44 -0.88 -17.00
C ARG A 42 -21.91 -2.31 -17.03
N GLY A 43 -21.54 -2.78 -18.22
CA GLY A 43 -20.89 -4.08 -18.42
C GLY A 43 -19.57 -4.16 -17.65
N ALA A 44 -18.70 -3.15 -17.80
CA ALA A 44 -17.42 -3.09 -17.09
C ALA A 44 -17.58 -3.11 -15.56
N ALA A 45 -18.55 -2.35 -15.04
CA ALA A 45 -18.85 -2.33 -13.61
C ALA A 45 -19.32 -3.71 -13.09
N LEU A 46 -20.21 -4.38 -13.83
CA LEU A 46 -20.71 -5.70 -13.46
C LEU A 46 -19.63 -6.78 -13.55
N ALA A 47 -18.80 -6.77 -14.60
CA ALA A 47 -17.67 -7.67 -14.75
C ALA A 47 -16.71 -7.59 -13.56
N SER A 48 -16.35 -6.37 -13.17
CA SER A 48 -15.48 -6.12 -12.02
C SER A 48 -16.10 -6.58 -10.69
N ALA A 49 -17.41 -6.34 -10.48
CA ALA A 49 -18.11 -6.78 -9.28
C ALA A 49 -18.16 -8.32 -9.17
N LEU A 50 -18.46 -9.00 -10.27
CA LEU A 50 -18.51 -10.47 -10.32
C LEU A 50 -17.12 -11.10 -10.15
N ALA A 51 -16.09 -10.52 -10.77
CA ALA A 51 -14.71 -10.95 -10.60
C ALA A 51 -14.26 -10.84 -9.14
N ALA A 52 -14.54 -9.71 -8.48
CA ALA A 52 -14.23 -9.51 -7.06
C ALA A 52 -14.97 -10.52 -6.17
N ALA A 53 -16.24 -10.82 -6.46
CA ALA A 53 -16.98 -11.85 -5.74
C ALA A 53 -16.39 -13.26 -5.97
N ALA A 54 -15.91 -13.55 -7.18
CA ALA A 54 -15.29 -14.83 -7.52
C ALA A 54 -13.96 -15.07 -6.78
N GLU A 55 -13.23 -14.01 -6.37
CA GLU A 55 -12.00 -14.12 -5.56
C GLU A 55 -12.25 -14.89 -4.24
N LEU A 56 -13.47 -14.81 -3.70
CA LEU A 56 -13.84 -15.51 -2.46
C LEU A 56 -13.81 -17.04 -2.62
N VAL A 57 -14.11 -17.56 -3.81
CA VAL A 57 -14.21 -19.02 -4.04
C VAL A 57 -12.90 -19.75 -3.74
N PRO A 58 -11.75 -19.40 -4.36
CA PRO A 58 -10.48 -20.05 -4.06
C PRO A 58 -9.99 -19.78 -2.64
N LEU A 59 -10.22 -18.59 -2.08
CA LEU A 59 -9.86 -18.27 -0.69
C LEU A 59 -10.59 -19.19 0.30
N CYS A 60 -11.89 -19.36 0.10
CA CYS A 60 -12.76 -20.19 0.93
C CYS A 60 -12.60 -21.70 0.67
N ALA A 61 -12.14 -22.10 -0.51
CA ALA A 61 -11.94 -23.50 -0.87
C ALA A 61 -10.75 -24.15 -0.13
N THR A 62 -9.83 -23.36 0.42
CA THR A 62 -8.68 -23.87 1.21
C THR A 62 -9.09 -24.42 2.57
N ARG A 63 -8.30 -25.34 3.16
CA ARG A 63 -8.58 -25.86 4.52
C ARG A 63 -8.70 -24.73 5.56
N ARG A 64 -7.83 -23.73 5.46
CA ARG A 64 -7.84 -22.53 6.33
C ARG A 64 -9.07 -21.66 6.08
N GLY A 65 -9.44 -21.42 4.82
CA GLY A 65 -10.67 -20.71 4.46
C GLY A 65 -11.94 -21.41 4.93
N ARG A 66 -12.03 -22.73 4.78
CA ARG A 66 -13.16 -23.54 5.28
C ARG A 66 -13.26 -23.51 6.80
N ALA A 67 -12.14 -23.57 7.51
CA ALA A 67 -12.13 -23.44 8.97
C ALA A 67 -12.67 -22.08 9.42
N LEU A 68 -12.23 -20.99 8.78
CA LEU A 68 -12.76 -19.65 9.04
C LEU A 68 -14.27 -19.55 8.75
N LEU A 69 -14.73 -20.08 7.62
CA LEU A 69 -16.17 -20.11 7.29
C LEU A 69 -16.97 -20.90 8.32
N SER A 70 -16.48 -22.07 8.75
CA SER A 70 -17.17 -22.89 9.76
C SER A 70 -17.33 -22.17 11.11
N GLN A 71 -16.35 -21.34 11.50
CA GLN A 71 -16.45 -20.50 12.70
C GLN A 71 -17.49 -19.37 12.53
N VAL A 72 -17.57 -18.76 11.34
CA VAL A 72 -18.57 -17.71 11.05
C VAL A 72 -19.99 -18.28 11.03
N TYR A 73 -20.19 -19.43 10.39
CA TYR A 73 -21.50 -20.06 10.21
C TYR A 73 -22.03 -20.78 11.47
N SER A 74 -21.17 -21.10 12.44
CA SER A 74 -21.59 -21.74 13.70
C SER A 74 -22.30 -20.79 14.68
N GLY A 75 -22.57 -19.55 14.30
CA GLY A 75 -23.39 -18.59 15.07
C GLY A 75 -22.71 -17.93 16.27
N GLY A 76 -21.62 -18.51 16.79
CA GLY A 76 -20.81 -17.94 17.88
C GLY A 76 -20.22 -16.56 17.54
N VAL A 77 -19.91 -16.34 16.26
CA VAL A 77 -19.32 -15.10 15.76
C VAL A 77 -20.33 -13.94 15.71
N ARG A 78 -21.63 -14.18 15.56
CA ARG A 78 -22.62 -13.09 15.35
C ARG A 78 -22.76 -12.17 16.57
N ARG A 79 -22.71 -12.71 17.79
CA ARG A 79 -22.82 -11.95 19.04
C ARG A 79 -21.53 -11.20 19.37
N GLN A 80 -20.36 -11.83 19.14
CA GLN A 80 -19.05 -11.19 19.28
C GLN A 80 -18.80 -10.13 18.19
N ALA A 81 -19.24 -10.36 16.95
CA ALA A 81 -19.13 -9.39 15.86
C ALA A 81 -19.90 -8.12 16.15
N LEU A 82 -21.15 -8.23 16.65
CA LEU A 82 -21.95 -7.08 17.07
C LEU A 82 -21.32 -6.33 18.25
N ALA A 83 -20.73 -7.05 19.22
CA ALA A 83 -20.01 -6.45 20.33
C ALA A 83 -18.76 -5.68 19.87
N ASN A 84 -18.11 -6.12 18.79
CA ASN A 84 -16.87 -5.56 18.28
C ASN A 84 -17.07 -4.49 17.19
N VAL A 85 -18.31 -4.16 16.80
CA VAL A 85 -18.58 -3.11 15.79
C VAL A 85 -17.94 -1.78 16.20
N ARG A 86 -18.05 -1.41 17.48
CA ARG A 86 -17.42 -0.18 18.00
C ARG A 86 -15.91 -0.19 17.81
N GLU A 87 -15.28 -1.34 18.00
CA GLU A 87 -13.84 -1.50 17.82
C GLU A 87 -13.43 -1.44 16.35
N VAL A 88 -14.22 -2.07 15.46
CA VAL A 88 -14.04 -1.97 14.01
C VAL A 88 -14.12 -0.52 13.55
N TRP A 89 -15.10 0.27 14.01
CA TRP A 89 -15.19 1.69 13.67
C TRP A 89 -14.06 2.50 14.29
N ARG A 90 -13.68 2.23 15.54
CA ARG A 90 -12.58 2.93 16.22
C ARG A 90 -11.24 2.75 15.50
N LEU A 91 -10.99 1.56 14.96
CA LEU A 91 -9.76 1.25 14.22
C LEU A 91 -9.86 1.62 12.73
N GLY A 92 -11.00 1.33 12.12
CA GLY A 92 -11.22 1.50 10.68
C GLY A 92 -11.47 2.95 10.27
N LEU A 93 -12.11 3.77 11.10
CA LEU A 93 -12.42 5.16 10.75
C LEU A 93 -11.15 6.02 10.57
N PRO A 94 -10.13 5.98 11.45
CA PRO A 94 -8.88 6.71 11.23
C PRO A 94 -8.13 6.23 9.98
N LEU A 95 -8.06 4.91 9.75
CA LEU A 95 -7.41 4.33 8.57
C LEU A 95 -8.14 4.70 7.27
N GLY A 96 -9.47 4.64 7.29
CA GLY A 96 -10.32 5.02 6.17
C GLY A 96 -10.22 6.52 5.87
N LEU A 97 -10.20 7.36 6.91
CA LEU A 97 -10.01 8.81 6.76
C LEU A 97 -8.62 9.13 6.19
N GLN A 98 -7.58 8.46 6.66
CA GLN A 98 -6.23 8.60 6.11
C GLN A 98 -6.19 8.24 4.63
N LEU A 99 -6.76 7.09 4.24
CA LEU A 99 -6.83 6.67 2.84
C LEU A 99 -7.63 7.66 1.99
N PHE A 100 -8.77 8.12 2.50
CA PHE A 100 -9.60 9.13 1.85
C PHE A 100 -8.81 10.43 1.63
N LEU A 101 -8.11 10.93 2.64
CA LEU A 101 -7.28 12.13 2.55
C LEU A 101 -6.11 11.94 1.57
N SER A 102 -5.52 10.75 1.52
CA SER A 102 -4.41 10.44 0.61
C SER A 102 -4.87 10.44 -0.86
N VAL A 103 -6.04 9.85 -1.14
CA VAL A 103 -6.58 9.77 -2.51
C VAL A 103 -7.22 11.09 -2.97
N SER A 104 -7.84 11.83 -2.06
CA SER A 104 -8.54 13.09 -2.40
C SER A 104 -7.61 14.21 -2.85
N VAL A 105 -6.33 14.23 -2.44
CA VAL A 105 -5.33 15.17 -2.98
C VAL A 105 -5.17 15.00 -4.48
N PHE A 106 -5.11 13.76 -4.99
CA PHE A 106 -5.03 13.52 -6.44
C PHE A 106 -6.28 14.01 -7.18
N ALA A 107 -7.47 13.85 -6.59
CA ALA A 107 -8.71 14.37 -7.15
C ALA A 107 -8.72 15.91 -7.19
N LEU A 108 -8.27 16.55 -6.12
CA LEU A 108 -8.13 18.01 -6.04
C LEU A 108 -7.15 18.54 -7.09
N LEU A 109 -6.00 17.89 -7.25
CA LEU A 109 -4.99 18.27 -8.25
C LEU A 109 -5.46 18.02 -9.67
N THR A 110 -6.17 16.92 -9.92
CA THR A 110 -6.82 16.68 -11.22
C THR A 110 -7.79 17.81 -11.55
N GLY A 111 -8.59 18.27 -10.57
CA GLY A 111 -9.45 19.44 -10.72
C GLY A 111 -8.67 20.72 -11.02
N ALA A 112 -7.56 20.95 -10.30
CA ALA A 112 -6.69 22.11 -10.53
C ALA A 112 -6.07 22.10 -11.94
N PHE A 113 -5.59 20.95 -12.42
CA PHE A 113 -5.04 20.81 -13.77
C PHE A 113 -6.10 20.98 -14.85
N ALA A 114 -7.34 20.54 -14.60
CA ALA A 114 -8.45 20.80 -15.51
C ALA A 114 -8.76 22.31 -15.66
N MET A 115 -8.49 23.12 -14.63
CA MET A 115 -8.60 24.59 -14.71
C MET A 115 -7.45 25.23 -15.48
N MET A 116 -6.27 24.59 -15.57
CA MET A 116 -5.11 25.10 -16.31
C MET A 116 -5.27 24.88 -17.82
N GLY A 117 -5.79 23.73 -18.22
CA GLY A 117 -6.02 23.43 -19.63
C GLY A 117 -6.43 21.98 -19.90
N LYS A 118 -7.07 21.76 -21.05
CA LYS A 118 -7.43 20.40 -21.49
C LYS A 118 -6.18 19.53 -21.73
N ASN A 119 -5.13 20.13 -22.29
CA ASN A 119 -3.87 19.43 -22.54
C ASN A 119 -3.13 19.12 -21.23
N ASP A 120 -3.20 20.00 -20.22
CA ASP A 120 -2.61 19.78 -18.89
C ASP A 120 -3.21 18.55 -18.20
N VAL A 121 -4.55 18.48 -18.10
CA VAL A 121 -5.21 17.32 -17.46
C VAL A 121 -5.00 16.03 -18.26
N ALA A 122 -5.01 16.10 -19.60
CA ALA A 122 -4.74 14.94 -20.45
C ALA A 122 -3.30 14.43 -20.27
N ALA A 123 -2.31 15.33 -20.26
CA ALA A 123 -0.91 14.98 -20.03
C ALA A 123 -0.72 14.36 -18.64
N HIS A 124 -1.36 14.92 -17.61
CA HIS A 124 -1.34 14.37 -16.26
C HIS A 124 -1.88 12.94 -16.20
N GLN A 125 -3.01 12.66 -16.83
CA GLN A 125 -3.61 11.32 -16.85
C GLN A 125 -2.70 10.29 -17.54
N VAL A 126 -2.10 10.66 -18.68
CA VAL A 126 -1.14 9.79 -19.38
C VAL A 126 0.09 9.54 -18.50
N ALA A 127 0.69 10.59 -17.94
CA ALA A 127 1.86 10.47 -17.09
C ALA A 127 1.57 9.61 -15.83
N LEU A 128 0.41 9.78 -15.19
CA LEU A 128 0.00 8.92 -14.08
C LEU A 128 -0.14 7.46 -14.49
N GLN A 129 -0.71 7.15 -15.65
CA GLN A 129 -0.81 5.77 -16.12
C GLN A 129 0.56 5.12 -16.30
N VAL A 130 1.51 5.86 -16.89
CA VAL A 130 2.87 5.38 -17.11
C VAL A 130 3.60 5.15 -15.78
N ILE A 131 3.48 6.08 -14.83
CA ILE A 131 4.13 5.95 -13.52
C ILE A 131 3.51 4.83 -12.69
N HIS A 132 2.19 4.62 -12.74
CA HIS A 132 1.53 3.53 -12.02
C HIS A 132 2.14 2.15 -12.33
N VAL A 133 2.55 1.91 -13.59
CA VAL A 133 3.21 0.66 -13.99
C VAL A 133 4.50 0.44 -13.20
N SER A 134 5.27 1.51 -12.97
CA SER A 134 6.50 1.43 -12.18
C SER A 134 6.27 1.46 -10.67
N PHE A 135 5.22 2.14 -10.19
CA PHE A 135 4.87 2.26 -8.78
C PHE A 135 4.45 0.91 -8.18
N LEU A 136 3.64 0.12 -8.89
CA LEU A 136 3.06 -1.12 -8.34
C LEU A 136 4.11 -2.15 -7.87
N PRO A 137 5.20 -2.44 -8.60
CA PRO A 137 6.24 -3.33 -8.09
C PRO A 137 7.02 -2.75 -6.90
N ALA A 138 7.28 -1.44 -6.86
CA ALA A 138 7.91 -0.80 -5.70
C ALA A 138 7.00 -0.87 -4.47
N TYR A 139 5.70 -0.63 -4.65
CA TYR A 139 4.69 -0.79 -3.62
C TYR A 139 4.64 -2.23 -3.10
N ALA A 140 4.68 -3.23 -3.99
CA ALA A 140 4.70 -4.65 -3.62
C ALA A 140 5.96 -5.04 -2.82
N LEU A 141 7.13 -4.49 -3.17
CA LEU A 141 8.34 -4.61 -2.36
C LEU A 141 8.12 -4.02 -0.95
N GLY A 142 7.51 -2.83 -0.88
CA GLY A 142 7.15 -2.20 0.39
C GLY A 142 6.21 -3.07 1.25
N GLU A 143 5.20 -3.70 0.68
CA GLU A 143 4.31 -4.61 1.41
C GLU A 143 5.08 -5.82 1.98
N ALA A 144 5.98 -6.42 1.19
CA ALA A 144 6.83 -7.51 1.66
C ALA A 144 7.75 -7.08 2.82
N VAL A 145 8.33 -5.87 2.73
CA VAL A 145 9.14 -5.27 3.81
C VAL A 145 8.33 -5.08 5.07
N SER A 146 7.10 -4.58 4.98
CA SER A 146 6.22 -4.40 6.15
C SER A 146 5.98 -5.74 6.88
N VAL A 147 5.80 -6.84 6.14
CA VAL A 147 5.63 -8.17 6.73
C VAL A 147 6.92 -8.65 7.41
N LEU A 148 8.07 -8.56 6.75
CA LEU A 148 9.36 -8.98 7.31
C LEU A 148 9.73 -8.19 8.57
N VAL A 149 9.49 -6.88 8.55
CA VAL A 149 9.71 -6.00 9.70
C VAL A 149 8.77 -6.34 10.85
N GLY A 150 7.49 -6.60 10.57
CA GLY A 150 6.54 -7.05 11.59
C GLY A 150 6.94 -8.38 12.24
N GLN A 151 7.46 -9.32 11.45
CA GLN A 151 8.02 -10.57 11.95
C GLN A 151 9.26 -10.35 12.82
N ALA A 152 10.19 -9.50 12.39
CA ALA A 152 11.38 -9.15 13.15
C ALA A 152 11.05 -8.47 14.50
N VAL A 153 10.09 -7.53 14.49
CA VAL A 153 9.60 -6.91 15.73
C VAL A 153 8.98 -7.93 16.66
N GLY A 154 8.15 -8.84 16.15
CA GLY A 154 7.55 -9.93 16.93
C GLY A 154 8.56 -10.92 17.49
N ALA A 155 9.70 -11.12 16.81
CA ALA A 155 10.81 -11.96 17.25
C ALA A 155 11.77 -11.26 18.25
N GLY A 156 11.61 -9.95 18.47
CA GLY A 156 12.53 -9.19 19.34
C GLY A 156 13.85 -8.79 18.64
N GLU A 157 13.93 -8.91 17.32
CA GLU A 157 15.16 -8.69 16.54
C GLU A 157 15.19 -7.28 15.93
N ASP A 158 15.45 -6.25 16.74
CA ASP A 158 15.49 -4.85 16.29
C ASP A 158 16.57 -4.59 15.23
N ASP A 159 17.73 -5.23 15.33
CA ASP A 159 18.81 -5.09 14.35
C ASP A 159 18.39 -5.60 12.96
N LEU A 160 17.53 -6.62 12.92
CA LEU A 160 16.99 -7.15 11.66
C LEU A 160 16.07 -6.13 10.99
N VAL A 161 15.31 -5.34 11.75
CA VAL A 161 14.47 -4.25 11.20
C VAL A 161 15.32 -3.25 10.42
N THR A 162 16.42 -2.78 11.01
CA THR A 162 17.32 -1.83 10.34
C THR A 162 18.02 -2.44 9.13
N SER A 163 18.44 -3.71 9.22
CA SER A 163 19.04 -4.44 8.10
C SER A 163 18.07 -4.57 6.91
N VAL A 164 16.83 -5.00 7.19
CA VAL A 164 15.77 -5.10 6.18
C VAL A 164 15.47 -3.75 5.56
N ALA A 165 15.37 -2.67 6.36
CA ALA A 165 15.12 -1.33 5.85
C ALA A 165 16.20 -0.86 4.86
N ARG A 166 17.49 -1.09 5.17
CA ARG A 166 18.61 -0.68 4.31
C ARG A 166 18.69 -1.50 3.02
N GLN A 167 18.50 -2.82 3.10
CA GLN A 167 18.48 -3.69 1.93
C GLN A 167 17.29 -3.36 1.02
N ALA A 168 16.12 -3.10 1.61
CA ALA A 168 14.93 -2.67 0.90
C ALA A 168 15.12 -1.32 0.21
N LEU A 169 15.75 -0.34 0.87
CA LEU A 169 16.07 0.96 0.28
C LEU A 169 16.96 0.78 -0.95
N PHE A 170 18.01 -0.04 -0.85
CA PHE A 170 18.90 -0.31 -1.97
C PHE A 170 18.16 -0.95 -3.14
N ALA A 171 17.34 -1.98 -2.88
CA ALA A 171 16.55 -2.65 -3.91
C ALA A 171 15.52 -1.70 -4.55
N ALA A 172 14.84 -0.89 -3.75
CA ALA A 172 13.88 0.10 -4.24
C ALA A 172 14.57 1.18 -5.07
N ALA A 173 15.68 1.74 -4.60
CA ALA A 173 16.43 2.78 -5.30
C ALA A 173 16.99 2.28 -6.64
N LEU A 174 17.48 1.03 -6.70
CA LEU A 174 17.93 0.42 -7.94
C LEU A 174 16.78 0.27 -8.94
N TYR A 175 15.64 -0.26 -8.49
CA TYR A 175 14.47 -0.48 -9.32
C TYR A 175 13.84 0.84 -9.81
N THR A 176 13.50 1.75 -8.89
CA THR A 176 12.87 3.02 -9.25
C THR A 176 13.83 3.94 -10.00
N GLY A 177 15.13 3.90 -9.69
CA GLY A 177 16.17 4.58 -10.47
C GLY A 177 16.24 4.07 -11.91
N ALA A 178 16.21 2.75 -12.11
CA ALA A 178 16.15 2.16 -13.45
C ALA A 178 14.88 2.57 -14.20
N CYS A 179 13.72 2.60 -13.54
CA CYS A 179 12.48 3.11 -14.12
C CYS A 179 12.57 4.60 -14.47
N GLY A 180 13.20 5.42 -13.63
CA GLY A 180 13.42 6.84 -13.90
C GLY A 180 14.29 7.07 -15.14
N VAL A 181 15.39 6.30 -15.28
CA VAL A 181 16.22 6.32 -16.49
C VAL A 181 15.42 5.89 -17.71
N LEU A 182 14.64 4.81 -17.59
CA LEU A 182 13.78 4.35 -18.68
C LEU A 182 12.79 5.44 -19.11
N PHE A 183 12.12 6.11 -18.18
CA PHE A 183 11.21 7.22 -18.48
C PHE A 183 11.93 8.36 -19.16
N ALA A 184 13.12 8.76 -18.70
CA ALA A 184 13.88 9.84 -19.31
C ALA A 184 14.31 9.50 -20.76
N VAL A 185 14.78 8.27 -21.02
CA VAL A 185 15.25 7.87 -22.35
C VAL A 185 14.08 7.64 -23.32
N THR A 186 12.95 7.12 -22.83
CA THR A 186 11.82 6.72 -23.68
C THR A 186 10.64 7.69 -23.65
N ALA A 187 10.76 8.84 -22.98
CA ALA A 187 9.67 9.80 -22.75
C ALA A 187 8.88 10.12 -24.02
N ARG A 188 9.58 10.46 -25.12
CA ARG A 188 8.93 10.85 -26.38
C ARG A 188 8.30 9.68 -27.13
N LEU A 189 8.89 8.49 -27.03
CA LEU A 189 8.29 7.25 -27.56
C LEU A 189 6.98 6.95 -26.83
N ILE A 190 7.01 6.98 -25.49
CA ILE A 190 5.82 6.78 -24.66
C ILE A 190 4.75 7.82 -25.01
N ALA A 191 5.08 9.11 -25.04
CA ALA A 191 4.14 10.18 -25.38
C ALA A 191 3.48 9.96 -26.76
N GLY A 192 4.25 9.51 -27.76
CA GLY A 192 3.74 9.22 -29.11
C GLY A 192 2.80 8.01 -29.21
N LEU A 193 2.75 7.15 -28.19
CA LEU A 193 1.75 6.06 -28.10
C LEU A 193 0.38 6.57 -27.67
N PHE A 194 0.33 7.63 -26.86
CA PHE A 194 -0.90 8.16 -26.28
C PHE A 194 -1.47 9.35 -27.05
N ALA A 195 -0.61 10.14 -27.70
CA ALA A 195 -1.00 11.40 -28.32
C ALA A 195 -0.45 11.56 -29.74
N ARG A 196 -1.16 12.35 -30.55
CA ARG A 196 -0.73 12.80 -31.89
C ARG A 196 -0.52 14.31 -31.98
N ASP A 197 -1.11 15.09 -31.08
CA ASP A 197 -0.91 16.54 -30.98
C ASP A 197 0.51 16.83 -30.43
N PRO A 198 1.37 17.57 -31.16
CA PRO A 198 2.69 17.94 -30.70
C PRO A 198 2.71 18.65 -29.34
N GLN A 199 1.73 19.52 -29.05
CA GLN A 199 1.69 20.26 -27.79
C GLN A 199 1.43 19.33 -26.60
N LEU A 200 0.52 18.38 -26.74
CA LEU A 200 0.26 17.36 -25.73
C LEU A 200 1.46 16.41 -25.55
N ILE A 201 2.13 16.04 -26.64
CA ILE A 201 3.35 15.21 -26.59
C ILE A 201 4.44 15.91 -25.77
N ASP A 202 4.67 17.19 -26.03
CA ASP A 202 5.71 17.95 -25.31
C ASP A 202 5.40 18.08 -23.82
N LEU A 203 4.14 18.29 -23.44
CA LEU A 203 3.71 18.27 -22.04
C LEU A 203 3.92 16.90 -21.39
N ILE A 204 3.53 15.80 -22.05
CA ILE A 204 3.75 14.45 -21.52
C ILE A 204 5.25 14.20 -21.32
N VAL A 205 6.09 14.60 -22.27
CA VAL A 205 7.55 14.45 -22.18
C VAL A 205 8.11 15.23 -20.98
N GLN A 206 7.69 16.48 -20.79
CA GLN A 206 8.10 17.28 -19.63
C GLN A 206 7.68 16.62 -18.31
N LEU A 207 6.45 16.10 -18.25
CA LEU A 207 5.96 15.38 -17.06
C LEU A 207 6.72 14.09 -16.81
N LEU A 208 7.12 13.35 -17.84
CA LEU A 208 7.93 12.14 -17.68
C LEU A 208 9.37 12.46 -17.22
N TYR A 209 9.93 13.62 -17.59
CA TYR A 209 11.20 14.08 -17.02
C TYR A 209 11.10 14.44 -15.54
N VAL A 210 10.05 15.16 -15.14
CA VAL A 210 9.78 15.39 -13.71
C VAL A 210 9.49 14.07 -12.99
N GLY A 211 8.77 13.17 -13.66
CA GLY A 211 8.50 11.80 -13.24
C GLY A 211 9.77 10.99 -13.00
N ALA A 212 10.80 11.15 -13.83
CA ALA A 212 12.08 10.48 -13.61
C ALA A 212 12.74 10.90 -12.28
N ALA A 213 12.64 12.17 -11.90
CA ALA A 213 13.12 12.65 -10.59
C ALA A 213 12.22 12.16 -9.44
N PHE A 214 10.91 12.16 -9.65
CA PHE A 214 9.90 11.63 -8.71
C PHE A 214 10.22 10.18 -8.28
N GLN A 215 10.64 9.32 -9.21
CA GLN A 215 10.90 7.91 -8.96
C GLN A 215 11.96 7.63 -7.88
N VAL A 216 13.00 8.46 -7.80
CA VAL A 216 14.08 8.28 -6.82
C VAL A 216 13.55 8.46 -5.40
N PHE A 217 12.69 9.46 -5.19
CA PHE A 217 12.11 9.75 -3.88
C PHE A 217 10.95 8.81 -3.55
N ASP A 218 10.20 8.37 -4.56
CA ASP A 218 9.07 7.46 -4.40
C ASP A 218 9.50 6.13 -3.76
N GLY A 219 10.55 5.50 -4.28
CA GLY A 219 11.08 4.25 -3.73
C GLY A 219 11.51 4.39 -2.26
N ALA A 220 12.20 5.48 -1.91
CA ALA A 220 12.63 5.75 -0.55
C ALA A 220 11.44 6.01 0.39
N ASN A 221 10.41 6.72 -0.09
CA ASN A 221 9.19 7.02 0.65
C ASN A 221 8.39 5.75 0.95
N ILE A 222 8.15 4.91 -0.08
CA ILE A 222 7.44 3.64 0.02
C ILE A 222 8.11 2.73 1.06
N VAL A 223 9.43 2.55 0.96
CA VAL A 223 10.17 1.67 1.88
C VAL A 223 10.08 2.19 3.32
N ALA A 224 10.37 3.47 3.57
CA ALA A 224 10.35 4.01 4.93
C ALA A 224 8.95 3.95 5.55
N GLY A 225 7.92 4.31 4.77
CA GLY A 225 6.53 4.19 5.20
C GLY A 225 6.15 2.75 5.53
N SER A 226 6.59 1.78 4.72
CA SER A 226 6.34 0.36 4.95
C SER A 226 7.06 -0.20 6.17
N VAL A 227 8.31 0.20 6.43
CA VAL A 227 9.03 -0.19 7.65
C VAL A 227 8.29 0.34 8.88
N LEU A 228 7.90 1.62 8.87
CA LEU A 228 7.16 2.22 9.99
C LEU A 228 5.79 1.58 10.21
N ARG A 229 5.09 1.17 9.14
CA ARG A 229 3.87 0.37 9.28
C ARG A 229 4.16 -1.01 9.86
N GLY A 230 5.23 -1.67 9.43
CA GLY A 230 5.64 -2.99 9.91
C GLY A 230 5.99 -3.01 11.39
N VAL A 231 6.65 -1.97 11.91
CA VAL A 231 6.98 -1.85 13.34
C VAL A 231 5.80 -1.41 14.23
N GLY A 232 4.64 -1.11 13.64
CA GLY A 232 3.45 -0.64 14.35
C GLY A 232 3.35 0.88 14.52
N ASP A 233 4.30 1.66 13.99
CA ASP A 233 4.25 3.13 13.99
C ASP A 233 3.42 3.69 12.82
N VAL A 234 2.22 3.11 12.64
CA VAL A 234 1.33 3.38 11.51
C VAL A 234 0.84 4.83 11.52
N SER A 235 0.50 5.35 12.70
CA SER A 235 -0.06 6.70 12.84
C SER A 235 0.96 7.79 12.48
N PHE A 236 2.24 7.62 12.85
CA PHE A 236 3.26 8.59 12.45
C PHE A 236 3.42 8.61 10.92
N ALA A 237 3.60 7.44 10.31
CA ALA A 237 3.76 7.34 8.86
C ALA A 237 2.55 7.94 8.12
N ALA A 238 1.34 7.62 8.59
CA ALA A 238 0.08 8.13 8.06
C ALA A 238 0.00 9.66 8.05
N TRP A 239 0.23 10.29 9.20
CA TRP A 239 0.07 11.74 9.34
C TRP A 239 1.16 12.52 8.62
N ILE A 240 2.37 11.98 8.52
CA ILE A 240 3.41 12.57 7.68
C ILE A 240 3.01 12.53 6.22
N SER A 241 2.55 11.39 5.68
CA SER A 241 2.12 11.29 4.28
C SER A 241 0.92 12.19 3.97
N VAL A 242 -0.10 12.21 4.83
CA VAL A 242 -1.27 13.08 4.64
C VAL A 242 -0.90 14.55 4.77
N GLY A 243 -0.11 14.90 5.79
CA GLY A 243 0.32 16.27 6.04
C GLY A 243 1.19 16.81 4.91
N SER A 244 2.15 16.01 4.41
CA SER A 244 2.96 16.40 3.26
C SER A 244 2.10 16.61 2.01
N ALA A 245 1.19 15.68 1.71
CA ALA A 245 0.34 15.73 0.53
C ALA A 245 -0.58 16.96 0.53
N TRP A 246 -1.19 17.27 1.67
CA TRP A 246 -2.15 18.38 1.77
C TRP A 246 -1.52 19.76 1.93
N LEU A 247 -0.34 19.85 2.56
CA LEU A 247 0.29 21.14 2.82
C LEU A 247 1.25 21.54 1.70
N ILE A 248 2.01 20.59 1.16
CA ILE A 248 3.07 20.91 0.19
C ILE A 248 2.48 20.96 -1.21
N THR A 249 1.78 19.90 -1.63
CA THR A 249 1.43 19.73 -3.04
C THR A 249 0.47 20.79 -3.55
N PRO A 250 -0.64 21.14 -2.86
CA PRO A 250 -1.50 22.26 -3.25
C PRO A 250 -0.77 23.61 -3.26
N VAL A 251 0.09 23.89 -2.27
CA VAL A 251 0.81 25.16 -2.18
C VAL A 251 1.80 25.32 -3.33
N ILE A 252 2.62 24.29 -3.60
CA ILE A 252 3.57 24.31 -4.71
C ILE A 252 2.82 24.33 -6.05
N THR A 253 1.72 23.58 -6.20
CA THR A 253 0.88 23.64 -7.41
C THR A 253 0.29 25.03 -7.63
N TYR A 254 -0.13 25.72 -6.58
CA TYR A 254 -0.59 27.10 -6.67
C TYR A 254 0.53 28.07 -7.08
N LEU A 255 1.69 28.00 -6.41
CA LEU A 255 2.80 28.91 -6.65
C LEU A 255 3.45 28.68 -8.03
N LEU A 256 3.77 27.43 -8.37
CA LEU A 256 4.48 27.12 -9.61
C LEU A 256 3.51 26.94 -10.79
N GLY A 257 2.40 26.24 -10.58
CA GLY A 257 1.44 25.97 -11.65
C GLY A 257 0.66 27.22 -12.05
N PHE A 258 -0.03 27.86 -11.10
CA PHE A 258 -0.86 29.04 -11.39
C PHE A 258 -0.06 30.35 -11.41
N ARG A 259 0.76 30.63 -10.39
CA ARG A 259 1.38 31.96 -10.24
C ARG A 259 2.60 32.17 -11.13
N ALA A 260 3.45 31.15 -11.26
CA ALA A 260 4.62 31.17 -12.15
C ALA A 260 4.30 30.73 -13.59
N GLY A 261 3.08 30.25 -13.85
CA GLY A 261 2.63 29.88 -15.20
C GLY A 261 3.23 28.58 -15.74
N LEU A 262 3.77 27.71 -14.89
CA LEU A 262 4.32 26.40 -15.30
C LEU A 262 3.25 25.33 -15.54
N GLY A 263 1.96 25.66 -15.33
CA GLY A 263 0.84 24.74 -15.58
C GLY A 263 0.97 23.43 -14.81
N VAL A 264 0.65 22.32 -15.47
CA VAL A 264 0.72 20.97 -14.88
C VAL A 264 2.12 20.61 -14.39
N VAL A 265 3.17 21.08 -15.06
CA VAL A 265 4.57 20.80 -14.68
C VAL A 265 4.87 21.37 -13.29
N GLY A 266 4.35 22.56 -12.99
CA GLY A 266 4.46 23.17 -11.66
C GLY A 266 3.83 22.33 -10.56
N GLY A 267 2.70 21.68 -10.82
CA GLY A 267 2.08 20.77 -9.86
C GLY A 267 2.85 19.47 -9.65
N TRP A 268 3.52 18.97 -10.69
CA TRP A 268 4.39 17.80 -10.59
C TRP A 268 5.65 18.05 -9.76
N PHE A 269 6.20 19.27 -9.79
CA PHE A 269 7.21 19.66 -8.82
C PHE A 269 6.68 19.61 -7.38
N GLY A 270 5.39 19.91 -7.17
CA GLY A 270 4.73 19.73 -5.88
C GLY A 270 4.82 18.29 -5.37
N PHE A 271 4.50 17.30 -6.22
CA PHE A 271 4.65 15.89 -5.88
C PHE A 271 6.09 15.49 -5.54
N VAL A 272 7.07 16.00 -6.30
CA VAL A 272 8.48 15.72 -6.04
C VAL A 272 8.92 16.27 -4.67
N VAL A 273 8.54 17.51 -4.35
CA VAL A 273 8.88 18.13 -3.06
C VAL A 273 8.16 17.44 -1.91
N GLU A 274 6.90 17.05 -2.10
CA GLU A 274 6.14 16.24 -1.15
C GLU A 274 6.85 14.95 -0.82
N LEU A 275 7.16 14.14 -1.83
CA LEU A 275 7.82 12.84 -1.66
C LEU A 275 9.18 12.99 -1.00
N LEU A 276 9.98 13.97 -1.43
CA LEU A 276 11.28 14.27 -0.85
C LEU A 276 11.16 14.58 0.65
N LEU A 277 10.27 15.50 1.02
CA LEU A 277 10.12 15.91 2.43
C LEU A 277 9.58 14.76 3.29
N ALA A 278 8.57 14.04 2.80
CA ALA A 278 8.05 12.88 3.51
C ALA A 278 9.12 11.78 3.65
N ALA A 279 9.88 11.48 2.59
CA ALA A 279 10.97 10.50 2.65
C ALA A 279 12.02 10.92 3.69
N VAL A 280 12.46 12.18 3.68
CA VAL A 280 13.43 12.71 4.64
C VAL A 280 12.94 12.56 6.08
N VAL A 281 11.68 12.93 6.36
CA VAL A 281 11.13 12.85 7.72
C VAL A 281 10.97 11.41 8.19
N LEU A 282 10.48 10.51 7.33
CA LEU A 282 10.31 9.10 7.66
C LEU A 282 11.67 8.42 7.90
N TRP A 283 12.66 8.66 7.03
CA TRP A 283 14.02 8.13 7.19
C TRP A 283 14.73 8.71 8.40
N TRP A 284 14.58 10.01 8.67
CA TRP A 284 15.09 10.65 9.88
C TRP A 284 14.58 9.95 11.15
N ARG A 285 13.29 9.60 11.18
CA ARG A 285 12.71 8.87 12.31
C ARG A 285 13.25 7.45 12.43
N LEU A 286 13.44 6.76 11.31
CA LEU A 286 14.01 5.41 11.27
C LEU A 286 15.44 5.39 11.82
N GLU A 287 16.31 6.25 11.31
CA GLU A 287 17.72 6.31 11.71
C GLU A 287 17.91 6.81 13.16
N ARG A 288 16.99 7.64 13.68
CA ARG A 288 17.02 8.07 15.09
C ARG A 288 16.40 7.08 16.06
N GLY A 289 15.90 5.93 15.59
CA GLY A 289 15.25 4.95 16.46
C GLY A 289 13.92 5.43 17.04
N GLY A 290 13.29 6.45 16.44
CA GLY A 290 12.01 7.00 16.93
C GLY A 290 10.84 6.02 16.87
N TRP A 291 11.03 4.88 16.19
CA TRP A 291 10.10 3.78 16.07
C TRP A 291 10.18 2.75 17.22
N LEU A 292 11.27 2.73 18.00
CA LEU A 292 11.48 1.77 19.09
C LEU A 292 10.33 1.74 20.12
N PRO A 293 9.74 2.87 20.54
CA PRO A 293 8.60 2.85 21.46
C PRO A 293 7.36 2.17 20.87
N ALA A 294 7.12 2.33 19.56
CA ALA A 294 6.01 1.67 18.88
C ALA A 294 6.23 0.16 18.77
N ALA A 295 7.45 -0.25 18.41
CA ALA A 295 7.85 -1.67 18.38
C ALA A 295 7.70 -2.33 19.76
N ALA A 296 8.13 -1.66 20.84
CA ALA A 296 7.96 -2.14 22.21
C ALA A 296 6.49 -2.29 22.60
N ALA A 297 5.63 -1.34 22.20
CA ALA A 297 4.20 -1.41 22.45
C ALA A 297 3.55 -2.59 21.71
N GLU A 298 3.95 -2.87 20.47
CA GLU A 298 3.46 -4.05 19.74
C GLU A 298 3.92 -5.36 20.36
N ARG A 299 5.19 -5.47 20.78
CA ARG A 299 5.69 -6.63 21.54
C ARG A 299 4.88 -6.88 22.80
N ALA A 300 4.60 -5.83 23.58
CA ALA A 300 3.81 -5.95 24.80
C ALA A 300 2.40 -6.50 24.54
N LYS A 301 1.76 -6.09 23.44
CA LYS A 301 0.45 -6.64 23.03
C LYS A 301 0.55 -8.12 22.66
N LEU A 302 1.59 -8.53 21.94
CA LEU A 302 1.81 -9.93 21.57
C LEU A 302 2.02 -10.82 22.80
N HIS A 303 2.82 -10.38 23.76
CA HIS A 303 3.02 -11.11 25.02
C HIS A 303 1.74 -11.20 25.87
N ALA A 304 0.91 -10.15 25.89
CA ALA A 304 -0.36 -10.16 26.61
C ALA A 304 -1.41 -11.09 25.97
N GLN A 305 -1.27 -11.43 24.68
CA GLN A 305 -2.19 -12.31 23.96
C GLN A 305 -1.76 -13.78 23.95
N GLN A 306 -0.50 -14.09 24.27
CA GLN A 306 -0.09 -15.48 24.50
C GLN A 306 -0.73 -15.95 25.81
N PRO A 307 -1.57 -17.01 25.81
CA PRO A 307 -2.03 -17.59 27.06
C PRO A 307 -0.78 -17.97 27.85
N GLN A 308 -0.71 -17.56 29.11
CA GLN A 308 0.29 -18.05 30.05
C GLN A 308 0.16 -19.58 30.08
N THR A 309 0.90 -20.29 29.24
CA THR A 309 1.35 -21.62 29.58
C THR A 309 2.31 -21.40 30.73
N THR A 310 1.74 -21.30 31.93
CA THR A 310 2.43 -21.69 33.15
C THR A 310 3.04 -23.04 32.84
N LEU A 311 4.34 -23.02 32.53
CA LEU A 311 5.22 -24.14 32.80
C LEU A 311 5.17 -24.29 34.32
N GLU A 312 4.11 -24.93 34.83
CA GLU A 312 4.26 -25.66 36.08
C GLU A 312 5.39 -26.66 35.80
N PRO A 313 6.48 -26.64 36.59
CA PRO A 313 7.42 -27.73 36.54
C PRO A 313 6.63 -28.96 36.99
N SER A 314 6.24 -29.81 36.04
CA SER A 314 5.69 -31.12 36.32
C SER A 314 6.78 -31.95 36.99
N LEU A 315 6.91 -31.79 38.31
CA LEU A 315 7.60 -32.74 39.17
C LEU A 315 6.98 -34.12 38.88
N PRO A 316 7.76 -35.11 38.41
CA PRO A 316 7.24 -36.44 38.20
C PRO A 316 6.76 -36.99 39.55
N ARG A 317 5.46 -37.33 39.66
CA ARG A 317 4.79 -37.95 40.82
C ARG A 317 5.28 -39.39 41.13
N HIS A 318 6.54 -39.72 40.84
CA HIS A 318 7.10 -41.05 41.02
C HIS A 318 8.16 -41.13 42.13
N LEU A 319 8.38 -40.05 42.90
CA LEU A 319 9.37 -40.03 44.00
C LEU A 319 8.78 -39.75 45.39
N THR A 320 7.49 -39.95 45.60
CA THR A 320 6.87 -39.92 46.94
C THR A 320 6.10 -41.20 47.21
N ASN A 321 6.80 -42.33 47.25
CA ASN A 321 6.34 -43.52 47.96
C ASN A 321 7.53 -44.44 48.25
N ASN A 322 8.34 -44.07 49.25
CA ASN A 322 9.24 -44.95 50.00
C ASN A 322 9.97 -44.13 51.07
N ALA A 323 9.25 -43.68 52.10
CA ALA A 323 9.84 -43.20 53.34
C ALA A 323 8.79 -43.21 54.46
N THR A 324 8.38 -44.42 54.87
CA THR A 324 7.88 -44.69 56.22
C THR A 324 8.18 -46.16 56.53
N GLN A 325 9.32 -46.36 57.18
CA GLN A 325 9.43 -47.36 58.26
C GLN A 325 8.53 -46.93 59.41
#